data_AF-G8DLV5-F1
#
_entry.id   AF-G8DLV5-F1
#
_cell.length_a   1.000
_cell.length_b   1.000
_cell.length_c   1.000
_cell.angle_alpha   90.00
_cell.angle_beta   90.00
_cell.angle_gamma   90.00
#
_symmetry.space_group_name_H-M   'P 1'
#
loop_
_entity.id
_entity.type
_entity.pdbx_description
1 polymer ?
#
loop_
_entity_poly.entity_id
_entity_poly.type
_entity_poly.pdbx_seq_one_letter_code
_entity_poly.pdbx_strand_id
1 'polypeptide(L)'
;MAASFFDQFNVVRIIGGIITNSSLMMLILLSAILIGSCSYKLIPTRLQAIQEIVYTHFLELVKDSTANKGNQYFTFIITLFAFIAGLNLLGLFPYVFTPTAHIVITFGLSLSILIAVTILGITQYRWNFASMMMPSGAPLSLAPLLVIIETVSYLSRAISLGVRLAANLSAGHLLFAILASFGFAMISNGMLVLSLAPILVMVFITLLEIAVALIQAYVFCLLTTIYINDTLNLH
;
A
#
# COMPACT_ATOMS: atom_id res chain seq x y z
N MET A 1 -19.44 12.16 27.51
CA MET A 1 -19.50 12.39 26.06
C MET A 1 -18.90 11.16 25.42
N ALA A 2 -19.71 10.26 24.85
CA ALA A 2 -19.19 9.04 24.24
C ALA A 2 -18.39 9.45 23.00
N ALA A 3 -17.07 9.25 23.03
CA ALA A 3 -16.24 9.42 21.85
C ALA A 3 -16.80 8.52 20.76
N SER A 4 -17.04 9.07 19.57
CA SER A 4 -17.46 8.27 18.44
C SER A 4 -16.27 7.43 17.99
N PHE A 5 -16.49 6.19 17.52
CA PHE A 5 -15.39 5.35 17.03
C PHE A 5 -14.62 5.98 15.86
N PHE A 6 -15.22 6.97 15.18
CA PHE A 6 -14.62 7.71 14.08
C PHE A 6 -13.74 8.87 14.53
N ASP A 7 -13.75 9.26 15.81
CA ASP A 7 -12.94 10.36 16.32
C ASP A 7 -11.44 10.10 16.15
N GLN A 8 -11.03 8.82 16.10
CA GLN A 8 -9.64 8.41 15.84
C GLN A 8 -9.13 8.80 14.45
N PHE A 9 -10.02 9.02 13.48
CA PHE A 9 -9.68 9.46 12.11
C PHE A 9 -9.76 10.97 11.93
N ASN A 10 -9.98 11.73 13.01
CA ASN A 10 -10.09 13.17 12.89
C ASN A 10 -8.72 13.82 12.62
N VAL A 11 -8.63 14.62 11.56
CA VAL A 11 -7.41 15.33 11.19
C VAL A 11 -7.29 16.57 12.05
N VAL A 12 -6.52 16.45 13.13
CA VAL A 12 -6.22 17.58 14.02
C VAL A 12 -5.05 18.41 13.45
N ARG A 13 -5.19 19.73 13.53
CA ARG A 13 -4.14 20.70 13.22
C ARG A 13 -3.29 20.92 14.48
N ILE A 14 -1.98 20.70 14.38
CA ILE A 14 -1.05 20.78 15.52
C ILE A 14 -0.39 22.16 15.56
N ILE A 15 0.40 22.51 14.53
CA ILE A 15 1.23 23.72 14.51
C ILE A 15 0.70 24.70 13.47
N GLY A 16 0.22 25.87 13.93
CA GLY A 16 -0.12 27.02 13.10
C GLY A 16 -1.21 26.79 12.03
N GLY A 17 -1.95 25.67 12.12
CA GLY A 17 -2.91 25.26 11.08
C GLY A 17 -2.29 24.61 9.83
N ILE A 18 -0.96 24.54 9.75
CA ILE A 18 -0.22 24.04 8.57
C ILE A 18 0.15 22.56 8.75
N ILE A 19 0.64 22.19 9.93
CA ILE A 19 1.03 20.81 10.22
C ILE A 19 -0.15 20.08 10.85
N THR A 20 -0.65 19.07 10.15
CA THR A 20 -1.68 18.13 10.62
C THR A 20 -1.03 16.85 11.13
N ASN A 21 -1.76 16.07 11.94
CA ASN A 21 -1.35 14.72 12.36
C ASN A 21 -0.92 13.84 11.17
N SER A 22 -1.64 13.94 10.04
CA SER A 22 -1.31 13.20 8.81
C SER A 22 0.05 13.59 8.23
N SER A 23 0.33 14.90 8.14
CA SER A 23 1.61 15.41 7.64
C SER A 23 2.78 15.07 8.56
N LEU A 24 2.55 15.09 9.88
CA LEU A 24 3.55 14.69 10.88
C LEU A 24 3.93 13.22 10.72
N MET A 25 2.94 12.34 10.54
CA MET A 25 3.18 10.90 10.34
C MET A 25 4.01 10.64 9.07
N MET A 26 3.67 11.30 7.97
CA MET A 26 4.44 11.19 6.73
C MET A 26 5.88 11.68 6.89
N LEU A 27 6.09 12.74 7.68
CA LEU A 27 7.43 13.27 7.96
C LEU A 27 8.24 12.34 8.87
N ILE A 28 7.60 11.72 9.86
CA ILE A 28 8.21 10.69 10.72
C ILE A 28 8.63 9.48 9.89
N LEU A 29 7.77 9.02 8.97
CA LEU A 29 8.10 7.93 8.06
C LEU A 29 9.30 8.32 7.17
N LEU A 30 9.27 9.50 6.58
CA LEU A 30 10.36 9.97 5.70
C LEU A 30 11.68 10.02 6.46
N SER A 31 11.69 10.59 7.67
CA SER A 31 12.90 10.64 8.49
C SER A 31 13.38 9.24 8.91
N ALA A 32 12.47 8.33 9.24
CA ALA A 32 12.80 6.93 9.53
C ALA A 32 13.46 6.22 8.34
N ILE A 33 12.94 6.41 7.13
CA ILE A 33 13.52 5.86 5.90
C ILE A 33 14.91 6.46 5.66
N LEU A 34 15.06 7.79 5.78
CA LEU A 34 16.34 8.47 5.56
C LEU A 34 17.41 8.00 6.56
N ILE A 35 17.09 7.96 7.85
CA ILE A 35 18.01 7.46 8.90
C ILE A 35 18.39 6.00 8.62
N GLY A 36 17.39 5.17 8.26
CA GLY A 36 17.61 3.77 7.92
C GLY A 36 18.54 3.57 6.72
N SER A 37 18.61 4.53 5.81
CA SER A 37 19.47 4.50 4.61
C SER A 37 20.86 5.15 4.80
N CYS A 38 21.11 5.80 5.94
CA CYS A 38 22.26 6.70 6.10
C CYS A 38 23.55 6.03 6.60
N SER A 39 23.56 4.71 6.85
CA SER A 39 24.68 4.05 7.53
C SER A 39 24.93 2.61 7.07
N TYR A 40 25.41 2.43 5.84
CA TYR A 40 25.88 1.12 5.38
C TYR A 40 27.29 0.85 5.90
N LYS A 41 27.41 -0.14 6.80
CA LYS A 41 28.71 -0.65 7.26
C LYS A 41 29.11 -1.85 6.38
N LEU A 42 30.42 -2.03 6.19
CA LEU A 42 31.00 -3.19 5.48
C LEU A 42 30.63 -4.53 6.14
N ILE A 43 30.50 -4.55 7.47
CA ILE A 43 29.91 -5.68 8.21
C ILE A 43 28.46 -5.31 8.51
N PRO A 44 27.47 -6.03 7.94
CA PRO A 44 26.07 -5.64 8.06
C PRO A 44 25.60 -5.78 9.51
N THR A 45 24.88 -4.75 9.98
CA THR A 45 24.12 -4.85 11.22
C THR A 45 22.82 -5.64 11.00
N ARG A 46 22.15 -6.11 12.05
CA ARG A 46 20.90 -6.89 11.92
C ARG A 46 19.82 -6.18 11.11
N LEU A 47 19.67 -4.86 11.29
CA LEU A 47 18.72 -4.05 10.53
C LEU A 47 19.14 -3.89 9.07
N GLN A 48 20.44 -3.68 8.82
CA GLN A 48 20.99 -3.62 7.46
C GLN A 48 20.78 -4.95 6.73
N ALA A 49 20.96 -6.10 7.39
CA ALA A 49 20.72 -7.41 6.78
C ALA A 49 19.25 -7.58 6.34
N ILE A 50 18.27 -7.13 7.14
CA ILE A 50 16.85 -7.16 6.74
C ILE A 50 16.62 -6.29 5.51
N GLN A 51 17.18 -5.08 5.49
CA GLN A 51 17.07 -4.18 4.34
C GLN A 51 17.72 -4.76 3.08
N GLU A 52 18.89 -5.39 3.21
CA GLU A 52 19.59 -6.05 2.11
C GLU A 52 18.78 -7.23 1.55
N ILE A 53 18.18 -8.06 2.40
CA ILE A 53 17.30 -9.17 1.96
C ILE A 53 16.09 -8.62 1.17
N VAL A 54 15.44 -7.57 1.67
CA VAL A 54 14.32 -6.94 0.97
C VAL A 54 14.79 -6.35 -0.36
N TYR A 55 15.94 -5.68 -0.36
CA TYR A 55 16.52 -5.08 -1.56
C TYR A 55 16.83 -6.13 -2.64
N THR A 56 17.52 -7.21 -2.29
CA THR A 56 17.86 -8.28 -3.25
C THR A 56 16.61 -8.97 -3.78
N HIS A 57 15.61 -9.20 -2.93
CA HIS A 57 14.35 -9.80 -3.35
C HIS A 57 13.61 -8.93 -4.38
N PHE A 58 13.48 -7.62 -4.14
CA PHE A 58 12.87 -6.71 -5.12
C PHE A 58 13.70 -6.60 -6.40
N LEU A 59 15.02 -6.69 -6.30
CA LEU A 59 15.92 -6.61 -7.45
C LEU A 59 15.78 -7.84 -8.34
N GLU A 60 15.66 -9.03 -7.76
CA GLU A 60 15.33 -10.27 -8.48
C GLU A 60 13.93 -10.17 -9.11
N LEU A 61 12.93 -9.72 -8.35
CA LEU A 61 11.56 -9.56 -8.85
C LEU A 61 11.48 -8.64 -10.07
N VAL A 62 12.19 -7.52 -10.07
CA VAL A 62 12.23 -6.59 -11.22
C VAL A 62 13.02 -7.17 -12.39
N LYS A 63 14.12 -7.89 -12.14
CA LYS A 63 14.89 -8.55 -13.20
C LYS A 63 14.09 -9.63 -13.91
N ASP A 64 13.41 -10.47 -13.14
CA ASP A 64 12.55 -11.53 -13.66
C ASP A 64 11.36 -10.94 -14.43
N SER A 65 10.77 -9.87 -13.88
CA SER A 65 9.59 -9.27 -14.47
C SER A 65 9.90 -8.41 -15.69
N THR A 66 11.03 -7.70 -15.80
CA THR A 66 11.25 -6.62 -16.80
C THR A 66 12.48 -6.82 -17.69
N ALA A 67 13.25 -7.90 -17.49
CA ALA A 67 14.57 -8.09 -18.11
C ALA A 67 15.52 -6.88 -17.89
N ASN A 68 16.67 -6.83 -18.59
CA ASN A 68 17.74 -5.85 -18.32
C ASN A 68 17.34 -4.36 -18.43
N LYS A 69 16.22 -4.02 -19.10
CA LYS A 69 15.75 -2.63 -19.26
C LYS A 69 15.03 -2.08 -18.02
N GLY A 70 14.55 -2.95 -17.12
CA GLY A 70 13.76 -2.56 -15.94
C GLY A 70 14.57 -1.92 -14.81
N ASN A 71 15.90 -1.98 -14.86
CA ASN A 71 16.75 -1.54 -13.76
C ASN A 71 16.62 -0.04 -13.44
N GLN A 72 16.18 0.78 -14.40
CA GLN A 72 15.93 2.21 -14.20
C GLN A 72 14.72 2.48 -13.28
N TYR A 73 13.74 1.58 -13.27
CA TYR A 73 12.51 1.72 -12.49
C TYR A 73 12.59 1.04 -11.12
N PHE A 74 13.65 0.29 -10.87
CA PHE A 74 13.86 -0.43 -9.61
C PHE A 74 13.80 0.51 -8.38
N THR A 75 14.49 1.67 -8.44
CA THR A 75 14.50 2.66 -7.35
C THR A 75 13.09 3.16 -7.03
N PHE A 76 12.24 3.33 -8.04
CA PHE A 76 10.86 3.75 -7.83
C PHE A 76 10.05 2.64 -7.13
N ILE A 77 10.20 1.39 -7.55
CA ILE A 77 9.45 0.26 -6.98
C ILE A 77 9.81 0.01 -5.51
N ILE A 78 11.10 0.07 -5.16
CA ILE A 78 11.54 -0.17 -3.78
C ILE A 78 11.15 0.98 -2.83
N THR A 79 11.21 2.23 -3.30
CA THR A 79 10.77 3.39 -2.50
C THR A 79 9.26 3.37 -2.28
N LEU A 80 8.50 3.00 -3.30
CA LEU A 80 7.06 2.77 -3.21
C LEU A 80 6.70 1.69 -2.19
N PHE A 81 7.42 0.56 -2.21
CA PHE A 81 7.24 -0.50 -1.23
C PHE A 81 7.51 0.00 0.20
N ALA A 82 8.67 0.61 0.42
CA ALA A 82 9.07 1.12 1.73
C ALA A 82 8.07 2.16 2.27
N PHE A 83 7.56 3.02 1.38
CA PHE A 83 6.57 4.03 1.74
C PHE A 83 5.23 3.42 2.17
N ILE A 84 4.64 2.54 1.34
CA ILE A 84 3.33 1.95 1.62
C ILE A 84 3.41 1.00 2.82
N ALA A 85 4.42 0.11 2.85
CA ALA A 85 4.60 -0.83 3.93
C ALA A 85 4.87 -0.10 5.26
N GLY A 86 5.72 0.92 5.24
CA GLY A 86 6.03 1.69 6.45
C GLY A 86 4.82 2.46 6.98
N LEU A 87 4.02 3.10 6.12
CA LEU A 87 2.81 3.81 6.58
C LEU A 87 1.77 2.86 7.16
N ASN A 88 1.57 1.70 6.55
CA ASN A 88 0.60 0.72 7.04
C ASN A 88 1.08 0.10 8.36
N LEU A 89 2.35 -0.26 8.48
CA LEU A 89 2.91 -0.84 9.70
C LEU A 89 2.95 0.17 10.86
N LEU A 90 3.37 1.42 10.60
CA LEU A 90 3.30 2.48 11.61
C LEU A 90 1.86 2.76 12.02
N GLY A 91 0.93 2.60 11.09
CA GLY A 91 -0.47 2.81 11.37
C GLY A 91 -1.11 1.78 12.30
N LEU A 92 -0.57 0.56 12.37
CA LEU A 92 -1.10 -0.49 13.24
C LEU A 92 -0.79 -0.26 14.74
N PHE A 93 0.10 0.69 15.07
CA PHE A 93 0.41 0.99 16.46
C PHE A 93 -0.76 1.68 17.16
N PRO A 94 -1.06 1.32 18.43
CA PRO A 94 -2.12 1.97 19.18
C PRO A 94 -1.80 3.45 19.39
N TYR A 95 -2.84 4.29 19.34
CA TYR A 95 -2.76 5.75 19.45
C TYR A 95 -2.03 6.47 18.31
N VAL A 96 -1.68 5.76 17.25
CA VAL A 96 -1.04 6.35 16.07
C VAL A 96 -2.10 6.70 15.03
N PHE A 97 -2.05 7.94 14.53
CA PHE A 97 -2.91 8.39 13.44
C PHE A 97 -2.47 7.76 12.11
N THR A 98 -3.43 7.25 11.33
CA THR A 98 -3.14 6.51 10.09
C THR A 98 -3.56 7.29 8.84
N PRO A 99 -2.62 7.95 8.13
CA PRO A 99 -2.96 8.69 6.91
C PRO A 99 -3.56 7.80 5.82
N THR A 100 -3.15 6.52 5.78
CA THR A 100 -3.59 5.52 4.80
C THR A 100 -5.02 5.02 5.04
N ALA A 101 -5.67 5.33 6.16
CA ALA A 101 -7.10 5.06 6.34
C ALA A 101 -7.99 6.01 5.51
N HIS A 102 -7.48 7.19 5.14
CA HIS A 102 -8.22 8.09 4.26
C HIS A 102 -8.13 7.62 2.81
N ILE A 103 -9.28 7.22 2.27
CA ILE A 103 -9.42 6.79 0.87
C ILE A 103 -8.81 7.81 -0.09
N VAL A 104 -8.95 9.12 0.18
CA VAL A 104 -8.39 10.17 -0.68
C VAL A 104 -6.88 10.02 -0.90
N ILE A 105 -6.14 9.63 0.14
CA ILE A 105 -4.67 9.49 0.08
C ILE A 105 -4.31 8.22 -0.69
N THR A 106 -4.92 7.08 -0.35
CA THR A 106 -4.57 5.78 -0.97
C THR A 106 -5.04 5.68 -2.42
N PHE A 107 -6.25 6.18 -2.69
CA PHE A 107 -6.81 6.26 -4.02
C PHE A 107 -6.03 7.26 -4.89
N GLY A 108 -5.68 8.42 -4.34
CA GLY A 108 -4.86 9.41 -5.04
C GLY A 108 -3.49 8.85 -5.43
N LEU A 109 -2.84 8.11 -4.53
CA LEU A 109 -1.56 7.45 -4.82
C LEU A 109 -1.71 6.38 -5.91
N SER A 110 -2.73 5.52 -5.82
CA SER A 110 -2.97 4.49 -6.83
C SER A 110 -3.29 5.06 -8.21
N LEU A 111 -4.09 6.12 -8.27
CA LEU A 111 -4.46 6.78 -9.51
C LEU A 111 -3.28 7.52 -10.15
N SER A 112 -2.46 8.19 -9.33
CA SER A 112 -1.23 8.87 -9.79
C SER A 112 -0.27 7.89 -10.46
N ILE A 113 -0.08 6.71 -9.87
CA ILE A 113 0.81 5.68 -10.42
C ILE A 113 0.26 5.11 -11.72
N LEU A 114 -1.06 4.88 -11.80
CA LEU A 114 -1.70 4.49 -13.05
C LEU A 114 -1.49 5.53 -14.16
N ILE A 115 -1.67 6.82 -13.85
CA ILE A 115 -1.44 7.90 -14.81
C ILE A 115 0.04 7.97 -15.22
N ALA A 116 0.98 7.81 -14.28
CA ALA A 116 2.40 7.81 -14.60
C ALA A 116 2.77 6.66 -15.55
N VAL A 117 2.24 5.46 -15.32
CA VAL A 117 2.47 4.29 -16.16
C VAL A 117 1.83 4.45 -17.54
N THR A 118 0.61 5.01 -17.64
CA THR A 118 -0.01 5.26 -18.95
C THR A 118 0.75 6.30 -19.76
N ILE A 119 1.23 7.38 -19.12
CA ILE A 119 2.09 8.38 -19.77
C ILE A 119 3.38 7.73 -20.27
N LEU A 120 4.02 6.87 -19.47
CA LEU A 120 5.20 6.12 -19.88
C LEU A 120 4.93 5.24 -21.12
N GLY A 121 3.81 4.50 -21.12
CA GLY A 121 3.42 3.68 -22.28
C GLY A 121 3.15 4.52 -23.55
N ILE A 122 2.48 5.67 -23.42
CA ILE A 122 2.19 6.57 -24.54
C ILE A 122 3.48 7.19 -25.08
N THR A 123 4.43 7.57 -24.22
CA THR A 123 5.70 8.17 -24.65
C THR A 123 6.60 7.18 -25.36
N GLN A 124 6.64 5.91 -24.93
CA GLN A 124 7.43 4.85 -25.56
C GLN A 124 6.86 4.43 -26.93
N TYR A 125 5.55 4.21 -27.05
CA TYR A 125 4.94 3.58 -28.22
C TYR A 125 4.00 4.46 -29.05
N ARG A 126 3.66 5.66 -28.57
CA ARG A 126 2.80 6.66 -29.22
C ARG A 126 1.52 6.07 -29.80
N TRP A 127 1.49 5.79 -31.10
CA TRP A 127 0.34 5.27 -31.83
C TRP A 127 0.13 3.76 -31.66
N ASN A 128 1.16 2.99 -31.30
CA ASN A 128 1.06 1.55 -31.02
C ASN A 128 0.63 1.25 -29.58
N PHE A 129 0.40 2.25 -28.73
CA PHE A 129 -0.11 2.03 -27.38
C PHE A 129 -1.48 1.31 -27.39
N ALA A 130 -2.30 1.55 -28.42
CA ALA A 130 -3.56 0.85 -28.61
C ALA A 130 -3.39 -0.65 -28.91
N SER A 131 -2.24 -1.09 -29.45
CA SER A 131 -1.96 -2.52 -29.63
C SER A 131 -1.60 -3.22 -28.33
N MET A 132 -1.08 -2.50 -27.33
CA MET A 132 -0.82 -3.02 -25.98
C MET A 132 -2.12 -3.40 -25.25
N MET A 133 -3.25 -2.76 -25.61
CA MET A 133 -4.58 -3.06 -25.07
C MET A 133 -5.28 -4.22 -25.80
N MET A 134 -4.62 -4.84 -26.79
CA MET A 134 -5.15 -5.96 -27.57
C MET A 134 -4.28 -7.20 -27.38
N PRO A 135 -4.82 -8.31 -26.83
CA PRO A 135 -4.13 -9.59 -26.75
C PRO A 135 -3.71 -10.09 -28.12
N SER A 136 -2.49 -10.62 -28.20
CA SER A 136 -1.95 -11.21 -29.41
C SER A 136 -2.82 -12.40 -29.87
N GLY A 137 -3.25 -12.36 -31.14
CA GLY A 137 -4.03 -13.43 -31.76
C GLY A 137 -5.55 -13.27 -31.74
N ALA A 138 -6.10 -12.16 -31.21
CA ALA A 138 -7.54 -11.92 -31.27
C ALA A 138 -8.02 -11.57 -32.71
N PRO A 139 -9.12 -12.16 -33.20
CA PRO A 139 -9.66 -11.83 -34.52
C PRO A 139 -10.11 -10.37 -34.58
N LEU A 140 -9.82 -9.70 -35.70
CA LEU A 140 -10.02 -8.25 -35.89
C LEU A 140 -11.47 -7.79 -35.64
N SER A 141 -12.44 -8.68 -35.81
CA SER A 141 -13.86 -8.47 -35.50
C SER A 141 -14.14 -8.23 -34.01
N LEU A 142 -13.35 -8.83 -33.11
CA LEU A 142 -13.55 -8.77 -31.65
C LEU A 142 -12.63 -7.72 -30.99
N ALA A 143 -11.68 -7.15 -31.76
CA ALA A 143 -10.70 -6.19 -31.26
C ALA A 143 -11.32 -4.97 -30.54
N PRO A 144 -12.39 -4.31 -31.03
CA PRO A 144 -12.94 -3.13 -30.36
C PRO A 144 -13.54 -3.45 -28.99
N LEU A 145 -14.21 -4.59 -28.87
CA LEU A 145 -14.82 -5.03 -27.62
C LEU A 145 -13.75 -5.41 -26.59
N LEU A 146 -12.67 -6.05 -27.03
CA LEU A 146 -11.59 -6.46 -26.16
C LEU A 146 -10.83 -5.26 -25.60
N VAL A 147 -10.51 -4.25 -26.42
CA VAL A 147 -9.87 -3.01 -25.96
C VAL A 147 -10.71 -2.31 -24.88
N ILE A 148 -12.03 -2.29 -25.02
CA ILE A 148 -12.92 -1.72 -23.98
C ILE A 148 -12.85 -2.54 -22.68
N ILE A 149 -12.85 -3.87 -22.76
CA ILE A 149 -12.77 -4.71 -21.56
C ILE A 149 -11.40 -4.56 -20.88
N GLU A 150 -10.32 -4.51 -21.65
CA GLU A 150 -8.96 -4.37 -21.08
C GLU A 150 -8.75 -2.99 -20.45
N THR A 151 -9.25 -1.92 -21.07
CA THR A 151 -9.21 -0.58 -20.45
C THR A 151 -9.99 -0.51 -19.14
N VAL A 152 -11.17 -1.14 -19.07
CA VAL A 152 -11.96 -1.24 -17.83
C VAL A 152 -11.26 -2.13 -16.80
N SER A 153 -10.67 -3.26 -17.20
CA SER A 153 -9.87 -4.15 -16.35
C SER A 153 -8.68 -3.41 -15.73
N TYR A 154 -7.95 -2.66 -16.55
CA TYR A 154 -6.81 -1.85 -16.13
C TYR A 154 -7.19 -0.79 -15.10
N LEU A 155 -8.24 -0.01 -15.37
CA LEU A 155 -8.72 1.02 -14.45
C LEU A 155 -9.27 0.40 -13.14
N SER A 156 -10.07 -0.66 -13.24
CA SER A 156 -10.67 -1.32 -12.08
C SER A 156 -9.62 -1.90 -11.14
N ARG A 157 -8.48 -2.37 -11.66
CA ARG A 157 -7.39 -2.91 -10.85
C ARG A 157 -6.74 -1.84 -9.96
N ALA A 158 -6.48 -0.64 -10.49
CA ALA A 158 -5.96 0.47 -9.69
C ALA A 158 -6.96 0.94 -8.64
N ILE A 159 -8.25 1.07 -9.02
CA ILE A 159 -9.30 1.44 -8.07
C ILE A 159 -9.38 0.40 -6.94
N SER A 160 -9.40 -0.89 -7.27
CA SER A 160 -9.47 -2.00 -6.31
C SER A 160 -8.29 -1.97 -5.32
N LEU A 161 -7.09 -1.69 -5.82
CA LEU A 161 -5.87 -1.70 -5.02
C LEU A 161 -5.86 -0.58 -3.97
N GLY A 162 -6.19 0.65 -4.38
CA GLY A 162 -6.28 1.81 -3.48
C GLY A 162 -7.40 1.69 -2.44
N VAL A 163 -8.58 1.22 -2.87
CA VAL A 163 -9.72 0.96 -1.99
C VAL A 163 -9.37 -0.13 -0.97
N ARG A 164 -8.72 -1.21 -1.39
CA ARG A 164 -8.35 -2.31 -0.50
C ARG A 164 -7.36 -1.87 0.59
N LEU A 165 -6.42 -0.98 0.30
CA LEU A 165 -5.51 -0.45 1.31
C LEU A 165 -6.26 0.34 2.40
N ALA A 166 -7.14 1.27 2.00
CA ALA A 166 -7.89 2.10 2.92
C ALA A 166 -8.97 1.32 3.68
N ALA A 167 -9.67 0.40 3.01
CA ALA A 167 -10.70 -0.43 3.63
C ALA A 167 -10.11 -1.33 4.71
N ASN A 168 -8.97 -1.98 4.45
CA ASN A 168 -8.36 -2.88 5.43
C ASN A 168 -7.92 -2.13 6.69
N LEU A 169 -7.27 -0.97 6.55
CA LEU A 169 -6.88 -0.17 7.72
C LEU A 169 -8.09 0.42 8.45
N SER A 170 -9.03 1.05 7.74
CA SER A 170 -10.19 1.69 8.38
C SER A 170 -11.11 0.69 9.08
N ALA A 171 -11.40 -0.46 8.45
CA ALA A 171 -12.20 -1.52 9.03
C ALA A 171 -11.48 -2.16 10.24
N GLY A 172 -10.17 -2.35 10.15
CA GLY A 172 -9.35 -2.88 11.23
C GLY A 172 -9.38 -2.03 12.50
N HIS A 173 -9.10 -0.73 12.35
CA HIS A 173 -9.19 0.24 13.45
C HIS A 173 -10.61 0.36 14.04
N LEU A 174 -11.65 0.28 13.21
CA LEU A 174 -13.03 0.26 13.69
C LEU A 174 -13.33 -1.02 14.49
N LEU A 175 -12.89 -2.17 13.98
CA LEU A 175 -13.07 -3.46 14.63
C LEU A 175 -12.34 -3.49 15.99
N PHE A 176 -11.12 -2.97 16.05
CA PHE A 176 -10.40 -2.81 17.32
C PHE A 176 -11.16 -1.95 18.32
N ALA A 177 -11.72 -0.81 17.89
CA ALA A 177 -12.44 0.08 18.78
C ALA A 177 -13.73 -0.57 19.32
N ILE A 178 -14.46 -1.29 18.47
CA ILE A 178 -15.67 -2.03 18.86
C ILE A 178 -15.33 -3.13 19.86
N LEU A 179 -14.34 -3.98 19.56
CA LEU A 179 -13.93 -5.08 20.44
C LEU A 179 -13.33 -4.59 21.76
N ALA A 180 -12.58 -3.49 21.74
CA ALA A 180 -12.08 -2.85 22.96
C ALA A 180 -13.23 -2.32 23.83
N SER A 181 -14.24 -1.68 23.23
CA SER A 181 -15.42 -1.20 23.98
C SER A 181 -16.22 -2.35 24.58
N PHE A 182 -16.37 -3.45 23.84
CA PHE A 182 -17.05 -4.66 24.30
C PHE A 182 -16.25 -5.33 25.43
N GLY A 183 -14.93 -5.47 25.28
CA GLY A 183 -14.04 -5.98 26.32
C GLY A 183 -14.10 -5.15 27.61
N PHE A 184 -14.06 -3.82 27.49
CA PHE A 184 -14.18 -2.91 28.62
C PHE A 184 -15.54 -3.02 29.32
N ALA A 185 -16.64 -3.11 28.56
CA ALA A 185 -17.98 -3.31 29.10
C ALA A 185 -18.12 -4.66 29.85
N MET A 186 -17.48 -5.73 29.39
CA MET A 186 -17.49 -7.01 30.10
C MET A 186 -16.70 -6.95 31.41
N ILE A 187 -15.56 -6.26 31.42
CA ILE A 187 -14.74 -6.06 32.63
C ILE A 187 -15.50 -5.23 33.65
N SER A 188 -16.14 -4.13 33.24
CA SER A 188 -16.88 -3.25 34.16
C SER A 188 -18.10 -3.93 34.78
N ASN A 189 -18.71 -4.90 34.10
CA ASN A 189 -19.80 -5.73 34.61
C ASN A 189 -19.32 -6.92 35.47
N GLY A 190 -18.02 -7.02 35.78
CA GLY A 190 -17.45 -8.07 36.64
C GLY A 190 -17.25 -9.43 35.94
N MET A 191 -17.48 -9.53 34.63
CA MET A 191 -17.34 -10.77 33.85
C MET A 191 -15.89 -10.97 33.36
N LEU A 192 -14.95 -11.06 34.30
CA LEU A 192 -13.50 -11.09 34.00
C LEU A 192 -13.09 -12.26 33.10
N VAL A 193 -13.63 -13.48 33.32
CA VAL A 193 -13.26 -14.66 32.52
C VAL A 193 -13.73 -14.52 31.07
N LEU A 194 -14.93 -13.96 30.84
CA LEU A 194 -15.47 -13.77 29.50
C LEU A 194 -14.75 -12.65 28.74
N SER A 195 -14.17 -11.69 29.45
CA SER A 195 -13.39 -10.59 28.87
C SER A 195 -12.09 -11.04 28.17
N LEU A 196 -11.60 -12.25 28.47
CA LEU A 196 -10.45 -12.84 27.80
C LEU A 196 -10.72 -13.13 26.32
N ALA A 197 -11.97 -13.44 25.95
CA ALA A 197 -12.30 -13.77 24.56
C ALA A 197 -12.11 -12.58 23.61
N PRO A 198 -12.64 -11.36 23.87
CA PRO A 198 -12.35 -10.17 23.06
C PRO A 198 -10.85 -9.88 22.97
N ILE A 199 -10.10 -9.99 24.07
CA ILE A 199 -8.64 -9.74 24.08
C ILE A 199 -7.91 -10.72 23.16
N LEU A 200 -8.27 -12.01 23.20
CA LEU A 200 -7.67 -13.03 22.33
C LEU A 200 -7.96 -12.75 20.85
N VAL A 201 -9.21 -12.35 20.54
CA VAL A 201 -9.60 -11.98 19.17
C VAL A 201 -8.81 -10.76 18.69
N MET A 202 -8.59 -9.75 19.53
CA MET A 202 -7.77 -8.58 19.19
C MET A 202 -6.34 -8.98 18.83
N VAL A 203 -5.72 -9.90 19.57
CA VAL A 203 -4.36 -10.40 19.27
C VAL A 203 -4.32 -11.14 17.93
N PHE A 204 -5.35 -11.90 17.59
CA PHE A 204 -5.39 -12.58 16.29
C PHE A 204 -5.60 -11.60 15.13
N ILE A 205 -6.44 -10.59 15.32
CA ILE A 205 -6.69 -9.54 14.32
C ILE A 205 -5.42 -8.72 14.06
N THR A 206 -4.64 -8.35 15.09
CA THR A 206 -3.38 -7.62 14.88
C THR A 206 -2.40 -8.42 14.02
N LEU A 207 -2.28 -9.72 14.24
CA LEU A 207 -1.43 -10.59 13.43
C LEU A 207 -1.93 -10.64 11.98
N LEU A 208 -3.23 -10.81 11.79
CA LEU A 208 -3.85 -10.81 10.47
C LEU A 208 -3.62 -9.48 9.73
N GLU A 209 -3.79 -8.35 10.41
CA GLU A 209 -3.62 -7.02 9.80
C GLU A 209 -2.17 -6.73 9.43
N ILE A 210 -1.20 -7.14 10.25
CA ILE A 210 0.23 -7.03 9.90
C ILE A 210 0.51 -7.82 8.61
N ALA A 211 -0.01 -9.05 8.51
CA ALA A 211 0.17 -9.88 7.32
C ALA A 211 -0.48 -9.24 6.09
N VAL A 212 -1.73 -8.77 6.21
CA VAL A 212 -2.47 -8.11 5.12
C VAL A 212 -1.79 -6.81 4.69
N ALA A 213 -1.26 -6.01 5.63
CA ALA A 213 -0.57 -4.76 5.34
C ALA A 213 0.68 -4.98 4.47
N LEU A 214 1.49 -5.99 4.80
CA LEU A 214 2.70 -6.35 4.04
C LEU A 214 2.36 -6.94 2.67
N ILE A 215 1.42 -7.89 2.62
CA ILE A 215 0.99 -8.53 1.36
C ILE A 215 0.42 -7.47 0.41
N GLN A 216 -0.36 -6.52 0.91
CA GLN A 216 -0.97 -5.50 0.08
C GLN A 216 0.08 -4.53 -0.49
N ALA A 217 1.08 -4.14 0.29
CA ALA A 217 2.20 -3.34 -0.21
C ALA A 217 3.01 -4.10 -1.28
N TYR A 218 3.24 -5.40 -1.07
CA TYR A 218 3.92 -6.26 -2.04
C TYR A 218 3.14 -6.40 -3.36
N VAL A 219 1.84 -6.72 -3.30
CA VAL A 219 0.97 -6.82 -4.48
C VAL A 219 0.93 -5.49 -5.23
N PHE A 220 0.92 -4.36 -4.51
CA PHE A 220 0.97 -3.03 -5.12
C PHE A 220 2.22 -2.86 -6.00
N CYS A 221 3.40 -3.18 -5.45
CA CYS A 221 4.66 -3.07 -6.17
C CYS A 221 4.76 -4.07 -7.32
N LEU A 222 4.32 -5.32 -7.11
CA LEU A 222 4.32 -6.35 -8.14
C LEU A 222 3.48 -5.94 -9.36
N LEU A 223 2.25 -5.46 -9.15
CA LEU A 223 1.40 -4.96 -10.24
C LEU A 223 2.08 -3.81 -10.98
N THR A 224 2.69 -2.88 -10.24
CA THR A 224 3.41 -1.74 -10.83
C THR A 224 4.55 -2.22 -11.72
N THR A 225 5.33 -3.23 -11.29
CA THR A 225 6.39 -3.83 -12.08
C THR A 225 5.87 -4.50 -13.35
N ILE A 226 4.77 -5.27 -13.26
CA ILE A 226 4.15 -5.91 -14.42
C ILE A 226 3.74 -4.85 -15.44
N TYR A 227 3.07 -3.79 -15.01
CA TYR A 227 2.65 -2.75 -15.92
C TYR A 227 3.81 -1.99 -16.55
N ILE A 228 4.88 -1.77 -15.81
CA ILE A 228 6.10 -1.19 -16.38
C ILE A 228 6.70 -2.15 -17.42
N ASN A 229 6.71 -3.47 -17.20
CA ASN A 229 7.14 -4.42 -18.23
C ASN A 229 6.25 -4.34 -19.47
N ASP A 230 4.92 -4.37 -19.33
CA ASP A 230 3.99 -4.32 -20.46
C ASP A 230 4.26 -3.08 -21.33
N THR A 231 4.63 -1.96 -20.70
CA THR A 231 5.01 -0.71 -21.40
C THR A 231 6.43 -0.67 -21.97
N LEU A 232 7.29 -1.64 -21.67
CA LEU A 232 8.69 -1.70 -22.13
C LEU A 232 8.94 -2.80 -23.16
N ASN A 233 8.14 -3.87 -23.12
CA ASN A 233 8.16 -4.97 -24.05
C ASN A 233 6.79 -5.08 -24.69
N LEU A 234 6.59 -4.45 -25.87
CA LEU A 234 5.43 -4.75 -26.72
C LEU A 234 5.43 -6.26 -27.02
N HIS A 235 4.36 -6.93 -26.60
CA HIS A 235 4.00 -8.27 -27.06
C HIS A 235 3.62 -8.27 -28.55
#